data_AF-A0A239PQE1-F1
#
_entry.id   AF-A0A239PQE1-F1
#
_cell.length_a   1.000
_cell.length_b   1.000
_cell.length_c   1.000
_cell.angle_alpha   90.00
_cell.angle_beta   90.00
_cell.angle_gamma   90.00
#
_symmetry.space_group_name_H-M   'P 1'
#
loop_
_entity.id
_entity.type
_entity.pdbx_description
1 polymer ?
#
loop_
_entity_poly.entity_id
_entity_poly.type
_entity_poly.pdbx_seq_one_letter_code
_entity_poly.pdbx_strand_id
1 'polypeptide(L)'
;MRRMGLSGAVRGKPVRTTFSDKAAPCPLDKVGRQVSADRPNRLWVADFTYVSTWSGFVYAAFVIDVFARRIVGWRVSRSMEAQFGLDALEQAVAQRRPTNGLIHHSDRGVQYVSIKYTERPVDEGIEPSVGSVGDSYDNALAETVIGLYKTELIHRRRPWRSFEAVEFATLGWVDWFNKRRLLEPIGNIPPAEAEDRFHAQLEGTPMAA
;
A
#
# COMPACT_ATOMS: atom_id res chain seq x y z
N MET A 1 -13.80 15.48 22.45
CA MET A 1 -14.12 15.47 21.00
C MET A 1 -15.41 16.23 20.66
N ARG A 2 -16.62 15.72 20.96
CA ARG A 2 -17.89 16.42 20.59
C ARG A 2 -18.05 17.84 21.16
N ARG A 3 -17.59 18.06 22.39
CA ARG A 3 -17.62 19.38 23.07
C ARG A 3 -16.75 20.45 22.39
N MET A 4 -15.80 20.04 21.53
CA MET A 4 -14.92 20.93 20.76
C MET A 4 -15.35 21.05 19.29
N GLY A 5 -16.55 20.57 18.93
CA GLY A 5 -17.03 20.53 17.53
C GLY A 5 -16.29 19.54 16.63
N LEU A 6 -15.41 18.70 17.18
CA LEU A 6 -14.63 17.70 16.43
C LEU A 6 -15.45 16.42 16.23
N SER A 7 -15.60 16.01 14.97
CA SER A 7 -16.20 14.73 14.57
C SER A 7 -15.14 13.81 13.93
N GLY A 8 -15.19 12.53 14.29
CA GLY A 8 -14.36 11.50 13.65
C GLY A 8 -14.82 11.25 12.22
N ALA A 9 -13.89 10.94 11.31
CA ALA A 9 -14.24 10.53 9.96
C ALA A 9 -14.86 9.12 9.99
N VAL A 10 -16.05 8.95 9.41
CA VAL A 10 -16.78 7.68 9.39
C VAL A 10 -16.60 7.02 8.02
N ARG A 11 -16.18 5.74 8.00
CA ARG A 11 -16.07 4.94 6.76
C ARG A 11 -17.45 4.65 6.18
N GLY A 12 -17.59 4.74 4.86
CA GLY A 12 -18.79 4.32 4.14
C GLY A 12 -18.93 2.79 4.06
N LYS A 13 -20.05 2.30 3.51
CA LYS A 13 -20.26 0.84 3.29
C LYS A 13 -19.27 0.28 2.26
N PRO A 14 -18.70 -0.92 2.46
CA PRO A 14 -17.84 -1.56 1.47
C PRO A 14 -18.65 -1.97 0.23
N VAL A 15 -18.05 -1.79 -0.95
CA VAL A 15 -18.58 -2.25 -2.25
C VAL A 15 -17.55 -3.22 -2.82
N ARG A 16 -17.97 -4.41 -3.21
CA ARG A 16 -17.09 -5.45 -3.78
C ARG A 16 -16.84 -5.13 -5.26
N THR A 17 -15.58 -4.99 -5.66
CA THR A 17 -15.22 -4.46 -7.00
C THR A 17 -14.31 -5.38 -7.84
N THR A 18 -13.85 -6.50 -7.29
CA THR A 18 -12.87 -7.37 -7.96
C THR A 18 -13.49 -8.69 -8.41
N PHE A 19 -13.30 -9.03 -9.70
CA PHE A 19 -13.58 -10.34 -10.29
C PHE A 19 -12.25 -10.96 -10.70
N SER A 20 -11.94 -12.15 -10.19
CA SER A 20 -10.64 -12.81 -10.39
C SER A 20 -10.68 -13.71 -11.65
N ASP A 21 -9.61 -13.71 -12.45
CA ASP A 21 -9.43 -14.62 -13.58
C ASP A 21 -8.75 -15.91 -13.11
N LYS A 22 -9.37 -17.05 -13.44
CA LYS A 22 -8.99 -18.38 -12.94
C LYS A 22 -7.89 -19.03 -13.77
N ALA A 23 -7.50 -18.46 -14.91
CA ALA A 23 -6.63 -19.12 -15.89
C ALA A 23 -5.13 -18.80 -15.75
N ALA A 24 -4.72 -17.84 -14.92
CA ALA A 24 -3.33 -17.40 -14.82
C ALA A 24 -2.48 -18.25 -13.85
N PRO A 25 -1.22 -18.61 -14.21
CA PRO A 25 -0.31 -19.35 -13.33
C PRO A 25 -0.07 -18.61 -12.00
N CYS A 26 -0.02 -19.37 -10.90
CA CYS A 26 -0.06 -18.84 -9.54
C CYS A 26 1.27 -19.09 -8.80
N PRO A 27 1.96 -18.03 -8.33
CA PRO A 27 2.97 -18.15 -7.28
C PRO A 27 2.34 -18.71 -5.99
N LEU A 28 3.12 -19.45 -5.19
CA LEU A 28 2.64 -19.97 -3.92
C LEU A 28 2.33 -18.84 -2.94
N ASP A 29 1.19 -18.96 -2.25
CA ASP A 29 0.81 -18.10 -1.14
C ASP A 29 1.74 -18.38 0.05
N LYS A 30 2.62 -17.42 0.33
CA LYS A 30 3.63 -17.52 1.40
C LYS A 30 3.26 -16.71 2.63
N VAL A 31 2.20 -15.89 2.57
CA VAL A 31 1.92 -14.89 3.62
C VAL A 31 1.14 -15.55 4.75
N GLY A 32 0.22 -16.47 4.46
CA GLY A 32 -0.62 -17.06 5.50
C GLY A 32 -1.33 -15.98 6.33
N ARG A 33 -2.08 -16.38 7.35
CA ARG A 33 -2.94 -15.46 8.12
C ARG A 33 -2.20 -14.46 9.04
N GLN A 34 -0.90 -14.23 8.83
CA GLN A 34 -0.06 -13.31 9.61
C GLN A 34 0.50 -12.20 8.72
N VAL A 35 -0.28 -11.13 8.51
CA VAL A 35 0.20 -9.90 7.86
C VAL A 35 0.96 -9.04 8.89
N SER A 36 2.07 -9.58 9.40
CA SER A 36 2.98 -8.91 10.33
C SER A 36 4.41 -9.07 9.82
N ALA A 37 5.22 -8.02 9.98
CA ALA A 37 6.64 -8.04 9.67
C ALA A 37 7.41 -7.64 10.94
N ASP A 38 8.53 -8.30 11.19
CA ASP A 38 9.42 -8.06 12.34
C ASP A 38 10.41 -6.91 12.11
N ARG A 39 10.64 -6.55 10.85
CA ARG A 39 11.50 -5.43 10.45
C ARG A 39 11.01 -4.78 9.15
N PRO A 40 11.43 -3.53 8.87
CA PRO A 40 11.18 -2.87 7.59
C PRO A 40 11.69 -3.69 6.40
N ASN A 41 11.03 -3.55 5.26
CA ASN A 41 11.34 -4.15 3.97
C ASN A 41 11.36 -5.70 3.98
N ARG A 42 10.52 -6.31 4.82
CA ARG A 42 10.30 -7.77 4.82
C ARG A 42 9.08 -8.19 4.02
N LEU A 43 7.99 -7.45 4.16
CA LEU A 43 6.74 -7.73 3.50
C LEU A 43 6.14 -6.40 3.04
N TRP A 44 5.97 -6.26 1.74
CA TRP A 44 5.19 -5.19 1.15
C TRP A 44 3.88 -5.75 0.64
N VAL A 45 2.79 -5.07 0.94
CA VAL A 45 1.47 -5.35 0.36
C VAL A 45 1.11 -4.25 -0.63
N ALA A 46 0.43 -4.62 -1.72
CA ALA A 46 -0.02 -3.69 -2.73
C ALA A 46 -1.49 -3.88 -3.09
N ASP A 47 -2.16 -2.75 -3.30
CA ASP A 47 -3.51 -2.69 -3.80
C ASP A 47 -3.76 -1.34 -4.47
N PHE A 48 -4.86 -1.23 -5.21
CA PHE A 48 -5.26 0.00 -5.87
C PHE A 48 -6.76 0.27 -5.72
N THR A 49 -7.14 1.51 -5.98
CA THR A 49 -8.54 1.92 -6.01
C THR A 49 -8.81 2.89 -7.14
N TYR A 50 -10.08 3.13 -7.46
CA TYR A 50 -10.49 4.12 -8.44
C TYR A 50 -11.14 5.33 -7.76
N VAL A 51 -10.93 6.49 -8.37
CA VAL A 51 -11.43 7.80 -7.94
C VAL A 51 -12.23 8.39 -9.09
N SER A 52 -13.49 8.75 -8.81
CA SER A 52 -14.34 9.45 -9.77
C SER A 52 -13.93 10.91 -9.89
N THR A 53 -13.80 11.37 -11.13
CA THR A 53 -13.51 12.75 -11.54
C THR A 53 -14.53 13.20 -12.59
N TRP A 54 -14.54 14.48 -12.95
CA TRP A 54 -15.38 15.00 -14.04
C TRP A 54 -15.06 14.39 -15.41
N SER A 55 -13.82 13.93 -15.62
CA SER A 55 -13.37 13.34 -16.90
C SER A 55 -13.48 11.81 -16.93
N GLY A 56 -14.17 11.20 -15.96
CA GLY A 56 -14.22 9.75 -15.78
C GLY A 56 -13.47 9.31 -14.53
N PHE A 57 -12.82 8.14 -14.57
CA PHE A 57 -12.11 7.57 -13.42
C PHE A 57 -10.60 7.70 -13.56
N VAL A 58 -9.93 7.87 -12.43
CA VAL A 58 -8.49 7.69 -12.30
C VAL A 58 -8.21 6.59 -11.28
N TYR A 59 -7.06 5.95 -11.37
CA TYR A 59 -6.65 4.83 -10.53
C TYR A 59 -5.52 5.27 -9.61
N ALA A 60 -5.54 4.85 -8.36
CA ALA A 60 -4.50 5.14 -7.37
C ALA A 60 -4.00 3.83 -6.77
N ALA A 61 -2.72 3.51 -6.99
CA ALA A 61 -2.03 2.35 -6.43
C ALA A 61 -1.23 2.75 -5.19
N PHE A 62 -1.08 1.82 -4.26
CA PHE A 62 -0.24 1.96 -3.08
C PHE A 62 0.57 0.69 -2.86
N VAL A 63 1.84 0.85 -2.53
CA VAL A 63 2.73 -0.19 -1.98
C VAL A 63 3.02 0.20 -0.54
N ILE A 64 2.73 -0.71 0.39
CA ILE A 64 2.73 -0.44 1.82
C ILE A 64 3.65 -1.45 2.49
N ASP A 65 4.61 -0.95 3.26
CA ASP A 65 5.42 -1.77 4.15
C ASP A 65 4.61 -2.17 5.38
N VAL A 66 4.49 -3.48 5.61
CA VAL A 66 3.65 -4.04 6.68
C VAL A 66 4.17 -3.69 8.07
N PHE A 67 5.50 -3.55 8.26
CA PHE A 67 6.12 -3.35 9.57
C PHE A 67 5.55 -2.11 10.28
N ALA A 68 5.66 -0.95 9.64
CA ALA A 68 5.18 0.32 10.19
C ALA A 68 3.89 0.83 9.51
N ARG A 69 3.31 0.04 8.60
CA ARG A 69 2.21 0.44 7.71
C ARG A 69 2.56 1.64 6.83
N ARG A 70 3.85 1.88 6.57
CA ARG A 70 4.33 3.04 5.83
C ARG A 70 4.05 2.86 4.34
N ILE A 71 3.51 3.89 3.69
CA ILE A 71 3.36 3.88 2.24
C ILE A 71 4.74 4.12 1.64
N VAL A 72 5.28 3.12 0.96
CA VAL A 72 6.63 3.15 0.38
C VAL A 72 6.64 3.47 -1.10
N GLY A 73 5.51 3.26 -1.78
CA GLY A 73 5.30 3.65 -3.16
C GLY A 73 3.83 3.92 -3.44
N TRP A 74 3.56 4.78 -4.42
CA TRP A 74 2.21 5.11 -4.86
C TRP A 74 2.23 5.69 -6.28
N ARG A 75 1.14 5.51 -7.01
CA ARG A 75 0.98 6.09 -8.34
C ARG A 75 -0.48 6.43 -8.59
N VAL A 76 -0.74 7.57 -9.23
CA VAL A 76 -2.04 7.87 -9.82
C VAL A 76 -1.93 7.74 -11.34
N SER A 77 -2.89 7.07 -11.97
CA SER A 77 -2.92 6.83 -13.42
C SER A 77 -4.30 7.13 -14.01
N ARG A 78 -4.33 7.51 -15.28
CA ARG A 78 -5.55 7.64 -16.09
C ARG A 78 -6.01 6.30 -16.68
N SER A 79 -5.11 5.31 -16.75
CA SER A 79 -5.35 3.99 -17.33
C SER A 79 -5.13 2.88 -16.30
N MET A 80 -5.89 1.79 -16.44
CA MET A 80 -5.83 0.61 -15.60
C MET A 80 -4.84 -0.45 -16.12
N GLU A 81 -3.89 -0.05 -16.96
CA GLU A 81 -2.84 -0.93 -17.50
C GLU A 81 -1.91 -1.46 -16.40
N ALA A 82 -1.48 -2.73 -16.50
CA ALA A 82 -0.63 -3.38 -15.50
C ALA A 82 0.64 -2.57 -15.12
N GLN A 83 1.10 -1.69 -16.00
CA GLN A 83 2.25 -0.81 -15.74
C GLN A 83 2.05 0.14 -14.56
N PHE A 84 0.83 0.62 -14.25
CA PHE A 84 0.70 1.61 -13.17
C PHE A 84 0.99 1.03 -11.78
N GLY A 85 0.69 -0.26 -11.57
CA GLY A 85 1.04 -0.96 -10.33
C GLY A 85 2.54 -1.19 -10.22
N LEU A 86 3.19 -1.48 -11.34
CA LEU A 86 4.66 -1.60 -11.44
C LEU A 86 5.34 -0.26 -11.16
N ASP A 87 4.84 0.87 -11.68
CA ASP A 87 5.41 2.20 -11.40
C ASP A 87 5.46 2.50 -9.89
N ALA A 88 4.40 2.12 -9.16
CA ALA A 88 4.35 2.31 -7.70
C ALA A 88 5.37 1.41 -6.98
N LEU A 89 5.58 0.18 -7.47
CA LEU A 89 6.61 -0.71 -6.95
C LEU A 89 8.01 -0.19 -7.26
N GLU A 90 8.28 0.22 -8.50
CA GLU A 90 9.58 0.78 -8.91
C GLU A 90 9.92 2.04 -8.12
N GLN A 91 8.94 2.90 -7.84
CA GLN A 91 9.12 4.03 -6.93
C GLN A 91 9.55 3.57 -5.53
N ALA A 92 8.90 2.53 -4.98
CA ALA A 92 9.24 1.99 -3.67
C ALA A 92 10.64 1.39 -3.63
N VAL A 93 11.00 0.57 -4.62
CA VAL A 93 12.34 -0.01 -4.74
C VAL A 93 13.40 1.10 -4.84
N ALA A 94 13.21 2.05 -5.76
CA ALA A 94 14.19 3.12 -5.98
C ALA A 94 14.46 3.93 -4.71
N GLN A 95 13.42 4.15 -3.89
CA GLN A 95 13.52 4.86 -2.63
C GLN A 95 14.10 4.01 -1.50
N ARG A 96 13.75 2.72 -1.43
CA ARG A 96 14.05 1.87 -0.26
C ARG A 96 15.28 1.00 -0.42
N ARG A 97 15.64 0.66 -1.66
CA ARG A 97 16.74 -0.28 -2.00
C ARG A 97 16.73 -1.52 -1.09
N PRO A 98 15.62 -2.27 -1.08
CA PRO A 98 15.47 -3.40 -0.17
C PRO A 98 16.57 -4.44 -0.42
N THR A 99 17.06 -5.07 0.66
CA THR A 99 17.98 -6.21 0.58
C THR A 99 17.22 -7.51 0.28
N ASN A 100 17.92 -8.56 -0.11
CA ASN A 100 17.36 -9.89 -0.36
C ASN A 100 16.34 -10.36 0.70
N GLY A 101 15.28 -11.02 0.24
CA GLY A 101 14.23 -11.60 1.08
C GLY A 101 13.09 -10.64 1.43
N LEU A 102 12.87 -9.62 0.61
CA LEU A 102 11.63 -8.85 0.59
C LEU A 102 10.55 -9.69 -0.12
N ILE A 103 9.42 -9.89 0.54
CA ILE A 103 8.23 -10.49 -0.06
C ILE A 103 7.33 -9.35 -0.54
N HIS A 104 6.97 -9.38 -1.81
CA HIS A 104 5.94 -8.50 -2.35
C HIS A 104 4.64 -9.27 -2.54
N HIS A 105 3.57 -8.83 -1.89
CA HIS A 105 2.25 -9.46 -1.92
C HIS A 105 1.20 -8.53 -2.54
N SER A 106 0.43 -9.04 -3.51
CA SER A 106 -0.71 -8.32 -4.11
C SER A 106 -1.89 -9.27 -4.26
N ASP A 107 -3.10 -8.78 -3.99
CA ASP A 107 -4.33 -9.53 -4.26
C ASP A 107 -4.51 -9.78 -5.76
N ARG A 108 -5.19 -10.89 -6.07
CA ARG A 108 -5.54 -11.29 -7.45
C ARG A 108 -6.58 -10.37 -8.08
N GLY A 109 -6.15 -9.17 -8.47
CA GLY A 109 -6.70 -8.45 -9.60
C GLY A 109 -5.97 -8.88 -10.87
N VAL A 110 -6.72 -9.12 -11.96
CA VAL A 110 -6.22 -9.46 -13.31
C VAL A 110 -5.00 -8.65 -13.77
N GLN A 111 -4.77 -7.45 -13.22
CA GLN A 111 -3.66 -6.58 -13.56
C GLN A 111 -2.29 -6.94 -12.93
N TYR A 112 -2.23 -7.55 -11.75
CA TYR A 112 -0.94 -7.89 -11.09
C TYR A 112 -0.33 -9.20 -11.62
N VAL A 113 -1.09 -9.99 -12.37
CA VAL A 113 -0.65 -11.28 -12.93
C VAL A 113 -0.05 -11.12 -14.33
N SER A 114 0.14 -9.90 -14.83
CA SER A 114 0.83 -9.69 -16.11
C SER A 114 2.31 -10.05 -15.95
N ILE A 115 2.79 -10.90 -16.85
CA ILE A 115 4.10 -11.58 -16.90
C ILE A 115 5.33 -10.67 -16.64
N LYS A 116 5.21 -9.34 -16.83
CA LYS A 116 6.27 -8.37 -16.48
C LYS A 116 6.50 -8.18 -14.98
N TYR A 117 5.50 -8.50 -14.13
CA TYR A 117 5.63 -8.43 -12.68
C TYR A 117 6.50 -9.55 -12.11
N THR A 118 6.67 -10.65 -12.85
CA THR A 118 7.46 -11.81 -12.41
C THR A 118 8.93 -11.75 -12.81
N GLU A 119 9.31 -10.95 -13.82
CA GLU A 119 10.67 -10.97 -14.36
C GLU A 119 11.59 -9.90 -13.74
N ARG A 120 11.12 -8.67 -13.49
CA ARG A 120 11.96 -7.58 -12.96
C ARG A 120 12.25 -7.63 -11.45
N PRO A 121 11.31 -8.02 -10.57
CA PRO A 121 11.59 -8.10 -9.13
C PRO A 121 12.63 -9.18 -8.77
N VAL A 122 12.78 -10.19 -9.63
CA VAL A 122 13.76 -11.28 -9.43
C VAL A 122 15.20 -10.78 -9.57
N ASP A 123 15.46 -9.79 -10.44
CA ASP A 123 16.79 -9.18 -10.60
C ASP A 123 17.23 -8.37 -9.36
N GLU A 124 16.29 -7.98 -8.50
CA GLU A 124 16.53 -7.19 -7.28
C GLU A 124 16.38 -8.01 -5.99
N GLY A 125 16.24 -9.33 -6.08
CA GLY A 125 16.11 -10.22 -4.92
C GLY A 125 14.76 -10.10 -4.18
N ILE A 126 13.73 -9.60 -4.87
CA ILE A 126 12.35 -9.50 -4.38
C ILE A 126 11.62 -10.80 -4.73
N GLU A 127 11.07 -11.47 -3.73
CA GLU A 127 10.27 -12.68 -3.93
C GLU A 127 8.79 -12.30 -4.15
N PRO A 128 8.24 -12.47 -5.37
CA PRO A 128 6.83 -12.25 -5.59
C PRO A 128 6.00 -13.34 -4.87
N SER A 129 4.99 -12.92 -4.12
CA SER A 129 3.94 -13.79 -3.58
C SER A 129 2.58 -13.27 -4.03
N VAL A 130 1.68 -14.17 -4.40
CA VAL A 130 0.32 -13.83 -4.83
C VAL A 130 -0.64 -14.64 -3.97
N GLY A 131 -1.66 -14.00 -3.43
CA GLY A 131 -2.65 -14.65 -2.56
C GLY A 131 -3.37 -15.82 -3.24
N SER A 132 -3.76 -16.81 -2.44
CA SER A 132 -4.53 -17.96 -2.90
C SER A 132 -5.97 -17.57 -3.28
N VAL A 133 -6.70 -18.41 -4.02
CA VAL A 133 -8.02 -18.04 -4.57
C VAL A 133 -9.02 -17.85 -3.42
N GLY A 134 -9.53 -16.63 -3.26
CA GLY A 134 -10.72 -16.36 -2.47
C GLY A 134 -10.50 -16.03 -0.99
N ASP A 135 -9.29 -15.66 -0.57
CA ASP A 135 -9.02 -15.29 0.82
C ASP A 135 -8.91 -13.75 0.97
N SER A 136 -9.98 -13.10 1.43
CA SER A 136 -10.02 -11.65 1.69
C SER A 136 -9.14 -11.20 2.85
N TYR A 137 -8.46 -12.13 3.53
CA TYR A 137 -7.65 -11.86 4.71
C TYR A 137 -6.21 -11.49 4.38
N ASP A 138 -5.70 -11.81 3.18
CA ASP A 138 -4.28 -11.69 2.85
C ASP A 138 -3.84 -10.23 2.63
N ASN A 139 -4.76 -9.36 2.19
CA ASN A 139 -4.47 -7.96 1.85
C ASN A 139 -5.22 -6.92 2.70
N ALA A 140 -5.81 -7.35 3.83
CA ALA A 140 -6.64 -6.50 4.69
C ALA A 140 -5.94 -5.21 5.17
N LEU A 141 -4.60 -5.22 5.24
CA LEU A 141 -3.80 -4.04 5.56
C LEU A 141 -3.86 -3.00 4.44
N ALA A 142 -3.68 -3.41 3.18
CA ALA A 142 -3.78 -2.49 2.05
C ALA A 142 -5.22 -1.96 1.89
N GLU A 143 -6.22 -2.83 2.02
CA GLU A 143 -7.63 -2.43 2.03
C GLU A 143 -7.92 -1.39 3.13
N THR A 144 -7.32 -1.56 4.30
CA THR A 144 -7.47 -0.63 5.42
C THR A 144 -6.89 0.74 5.07
N VAL A 145 -5.68 0.81 4.51
CA VAL A 145 -5.05 2.07 4.10
C VAL A 145 -5.83 2.73 2.97
N ILE A 146 -6.29 1.97 1.98
CA ILE A 146 -7.14 2.47 0.89
C ILE A 146 -8.48 2.99 1.44
N GLY A 147 -9.09 2.30 2.39
CA GLY A 147 -10.30 2.76 3.06
C GLY A 147 -10.11 4.12 3.75
N LEU A 148 -8.95 4.34 4.38
CA LEU A 148 -8.58 5.63 4.99
C LEU A 148 -8.36 6.71 3.93
N TYR A 149 -7.57 6.41 2.90
CA TYR A 149 -7.37 7.31 1.75
C TYR A 149 -8.70 7.76 1.15
N LYS A 150 -9.60 6.81 0.89
CA LYS A 150 -10.93 7.10 0.37
C LYS A 150 -11.72 7.99 1.31
N THR A 151 -11.75 7.65 2.59
CA THR A 151 -12.57 8.36 3.59
C THR A 151 -12.06 9.76 3.88
N GLU A 152 -10.76 9.92 4.09
CA GLU A 152 -10.15 11.15 4.60
C GLU A 152 -9.82 12.14 3.49
N LEU A 153 -9.41 11.64 2.32
CA LEU A 153 -9.04 12.48 1.19
C LEU A 153 -10.15 12.51 0.14
N ILE A 154 -10.43 11.35 -0.47
CA ILE A 154 -11.23 11.31 -1.70
C ILE A 154 -12.66 11.71 -1.45
N HIS A 155 -13.32 11.14 -0.44
CA HIS A 155 -14.72 11.36 -0.12
C HIS A 155 -14.96 12.76 0.44
N ARG A 156 -14.00 13.26 1.21
CA ARG A 156 -14.08 14.57 1.87
C ARG A 156 -13.94 15.75 0.91
N ARG A 157 -13.24 15.58 -0.21
CA ARG A 157 -12.94 16.65 -1.18
C ARG A 157 -13.66 16.50 -2.51
N ARG A 158 -14.65 15.61 -2.60
CA ARG A 158 -15.48 15.47 -3.83
C ARG A 158 -16.26 16.76 -4.11
N PRO A 159 -16.58 17.05 -5.38
CA PRO A 159 -16.17 16.31 -6.58
C PRO A 159 -14.74 16.68 -7.05
N TRP A 160 -14.07 15.73 -7.69
CA TRP A 160 -12.72 15.93 -8.25
C TRP A 160 -12.79 16.41 -9.71
N ARG A 161 -12.05 17.47 -10.04
CA ARG A 161 -12.10 18.10 -11.36
C ARG A 161 -11.20 17.45 -12.41
N SER A 162 -10.01 17.03 -12.02
CA SER A 162 -9.01 16.50 -12.94
C SER A 162 -8.11 15.45 -12.30
N PHE A 163 -7.34 14.77 -13.14
CA PHE A 163 -6.28 13.86 -12.74
C PHE A 163 -5.24 14.54 -11.84
N GLU A 164 -4.76 15.72 -12.24
CA GLU A 164 -3.71 16.47 -11.53
C GLU A 164 -4.16 16.85 -10.12
N ALA A 165 -5.45 17.20 -9.96
CA ALA A 165 -6.01 17.49 -8.65
C ALA A 165 -5.95 16.27 -7.72
N VAL A 166 -6.28 15.08 -8.24
CA VAL A 166 -6.19 13.83 -7.47
C VAL A 166 -4.72 13.51 -7.18
N GLU A 167 -3.84 13.52 -8.18
CA GLU A 167 -2.42 13.21 -8.03
C GLU A 167 -1.73 14.09 -6.99
N PHE A 168 -1.92 15.41 -7.07
CA PHE A 168 -1.35 16.36 -6.11
C PHE A 168 -1.90 16.17 -4.69
N ALA A 169 -3.21 15.89 -4.57
CA ALA A 169 -3.81 15.64 -3.28
C ALA A 169 -3.34 14.31 -2.67
N THR A 170 -3.12 13.28 -3.49
CA THR A 170 -2.57 11.98 -3.08
C THR A 170 -1.14 12.14 -2.57
N LEU A 171 -0.28 12.88 -3.29
CA LEU A 171 1.06 13.23 -2.82
C LEU A 171 1.02 13.81 -1.39
N GLY A 172 0.20 14.84 -1.18
CA GLY A 172 0.09 15.50 0.12
C GLY A 172 -0.49 14.59 1.21
N TRP A 173 -1.44 13.71 0.87
CA TRP A 173 -2.00 12.76 1.82
C TRP A 173 -1.01 11.66 2.19
N VAL A 174 -0.22 11.14 1.24
CA VAL A 174 0.84 10.16 1.51
C VAL A 174 1.93 10.74 2.41
N ASP A 175 2.38 11.97 2.15
CA ASP A 175 3.36 12.65 3.03
C ASP A 175 2.81 12.81 4.45
N TRP A 176 1.58 13.30 4.59
CA TRP A 176 0.92 13.41 5.89
C TRP A 176 0.74 12.06 6.59
N PHE A 177 0.30 11.03 5.84
CA PHE A 177 0.09 9.69 6.36
C PHE A 177 1.39 9.13 6.94
N ASN A 178 2.49 9.25 6.20
CA ASN A 178 3.77 8.70 6.63
C ASN A 178 4.42 9.48 7.79
N LYS A 179 4.31 10.81 7.78
CA LYS A 179 5.09 11.67 8.70
C LYS A 179 4.32 12.22 9.89
N ARG A 180 2.99 12.17 9.88
CA ARG A 180 2.17 12.86 10.88
C ARG A 180 0.99 12.05 11.41
N ARG A 181 0.53 11.03 10.67
CA ARG A 181 -0.61 10.21 11.12
C ARG A 181 -0.20 9.29 12.26
N LEU A 182 -0.88 9.40 13.39
CA LEU A 182 -0.69 8.46 14.50
C LEU A 182 -1.46 7.16 14.23
N LEU A 183 -0.79 6.03 14.42
CA LEU A 183 -1.38 4.70 14.28
C LEU A 183 -1.21 3.93 15.60
N GLU A 184 -2.34 3.59 16.21
CA GLU A 184 -2.38 2.79 17.45
C GLU A 184 -1.54 1.50 17.37
N PRO A 185 -1.57 0.71 16.27
CA PRO A 185 -0.83 -0.55 16.20
C PRO A 185 0.69 -0.43 16.27
N ILE A 186 1.24 0.76 16.05
CA ILE A 186 2.68 1.04 16.15
C ILE A 186 3.01 1.94 17.35
N GLY A 187 2.10 2.05 18.32
CA GLY A 187 2.32 2.82 19.55
C GLY A 187 1.90 4.29 19.47
N ASN A 188 0.94 4.64 18.60
CA ASN A 188 0.43 6.00 18.41
C ASN A 188 1.51 7.01 17.96
N ILE A 189 2.41 6.56 17.09
CA ILE A 189 3.41 7.40 16.44
C ILE A 189 3.24 7.36 14.91
N PRO A 190 3.87 8.28 14.16
CA PRO A 190 3.91 8.23 12.70
C PRO A 190 4.62 6.98 12.14
N PRO A 191 4.19 6.44 10.99
CA PRO A 191 4.87 5.34 10.31
C PRO A 191 6.36 5.57 10.08
N ALA A 192 6.76 6.78 9.66
CA ALA A 192 8.16 7.12 9.47
C ALA A 192 8.95 7.07 10.79
N GLU A 193 8.37 7.59 11.86
CA GLU A 193 9.02 7.60 13.18
C GLU A 193 9.17 6.17 13.75
N ALA A 194 8.19 5.30 13.57
CA ALA A 194 8.29 3.90 13.99
C ALA A 194 9.44 3.16 13.31
N GLU A 195 9.67 3.44 12.02
CA GLU A 195 10.79 2.89 11.27
C GLU A 195 12.13 3.51 11.69
N ASP A 196 12.19 4.83 11.88
CA ASP A 196 13.41 5.50 12.35
C ASP A 196 13.84 4.97 13.73
N ARG A 197 12.89 4.70 14.63
CA ARG A 197 13.16 4.08 15.94
C ARG A 197 13.74 2.68 15.82
N PHE A 198 13.26 1.88 14.87
CA PHE A 198 13.80 0.55 14.62
C PHE A 198 15.27 0.62 14.16
N HIS A 199 15.59 1.50 13.22
CA HIS A 199 16.96 1.68 12.76
C HIS A 199 17.89 2.20 13.87
N ALA A 200 17.44 3.16 14.67
CA ALA A 200 18.21 3.65 15.81
C ALA A 200 18.52 2.55 16.85
N GLN A 201 17.59 1.61 17.08
CA GLN A 201 17.81 0.48 17.99
C GLN A 201 18.85 -0.51 17.46
N LEU A 202 18.88 -0.75 16.14
CA LEU A 202 19.89 -1.58 15.51
C LEU A 202 21.29 -0.96 15.59
N GLU A 203 21.41 0.35 15.40
CA GLU A 203 22.69 1.07 15.51
C GLU A 203 23.18 1.19 16.95
N GLY A 204 22.26 1.25 17.92
CA GLY A 204 22.56 1.39 19.34
C GLY A 204 22.84 0.09 20.09
N THR A 205 22.68 -1.08 19.47
CA THR A 205 23.02 -2.38 20.08
C THR A 205 24.50 -2.66 19.81
N PRO A 206 25.42 -2.59 20.80
CA PRO A 206 26.79 -3.02 20.58
C PRO A 206 26.76 -4.51 20.25
N MET A 207 27.45 -4.90 19.16
CA MET A 207 27.77 -6.29 18.89
C MET A 207 28.50 -6.83 20.14
N ALA A 208 27.80 -7.57 20.99
CA ALA A 208 28.42 -8.28 22.09
C ALA A 208 29.37 -9.32 21.47
N ALA A 209 30.66 -9.03 21.54
CA ALA A 209 31.76 -9.92 21.19
C ALA A 209 32.04 -10.90 22.34
#